data_AF-A0AAX0KYG1-F1
#
_entry.id   AF-A0AAX0KYG1-F1
#
_cell.length_a   1.000
_cell.length_b   1.000
_cell.length_c   1.000
_cell.angle_alpha   90.00
_cell.angle_beta   90.00
_cell.angle_gamma   90.00
#
_symmetry.space_group_name_H-M   'P 1'
#
loop_
_entity.id
_entity.type
_entity.pdbx_description
1 polymer ?
#
loop_
_entity_poly.entity_id
_entity_poly.type
_entity_poly.pdbx_seq_one_letter_code
_entity_poly.pdbx_strand_id
1 'polypeptide(L)'
;MEYTPEYLLAALMNAEPRPTSQAPSDARGLYGLVDHFGTLRYIGSTSSAAETLYKRIHQRHRTGSEDASHYFSRMYNTGRMWRDRKAPETADANLAKAVRNAFIADHCKAVWVTLPDSAPIAALEREVLEIAPKEAIAWNQRGMTTYEEPAALVDMTIRRLGLDARSCAALERQRELFEAGAKRPAAKTSRPQSRSVPKFPAGPFRFFALDVETANHDRASICQIGVACVRADDTIETWVTHVDPQTTTWRFTDLHGISARTVLGAPLFREILPILAEALAGATVYQHSGFDRSAVAAACSNACLELPNWHWRDSVQVARAAWPELRGNGGHGLGNLKQHLGLNFEHHDAGEDARAAAEVVLLAEGRQAKRSGSPAQIKSVQDFEDDFDLFEDSDDDTTAMVAPPQLHGSHDAIIAPDPSKTLVIGHSVLTQGNLTHNHIYLRSFFDAFPQDAIGGSSKALAAKREILVDWGSHAPISTDLDGQKKFFRARGWIREFFAKNDAKPGDVVLVEEVAPYRYRVSVRR
;
A
#
# COMPACT_ATOMS: atom_id res chain seq x y z
N MET A 1 40.41 17.06 -8.90
CA MET A 1 39.64 15.92 -8.37
C MET A 1 39.54 14.94 -9.52
N GLU A 2 40.16 13.77 -9.43
CA GLU A 2 40.08 12.76 -10.48
C GLU A 2 38.73 12.05 -10.38
N TYR A 3 38.01 11.98 -11.49
CA TYR A 3 36.71 11.34 -11.56
C TYR A 3 36.91 9.84 -11.79
N THR A 4 37.20 9.07 -10.74
CA THR A 4 37.38 7.62 -10.89
C THR A 4 36.04 6.91 -11.18
N PRO A 5 36.05 5.77 -11.87
CA PRO A 5 34.82 5.01 -12.16
C PRO A 5 34.04 4.64 -10.89
N GLU A 6 34.74 4.25 -9.81
CA GLU A 6 34.13 3.88 -8.53
C GLU A 6 33.43 5.06 -7.88
N TYR A 7 34.08 6.24 -7.90
CA TYR A 7 33.48 7.48 -7.40
C TYR A 7 32.23 7.86 -8.21
N LEU A 8 32.30 7.77 -9.54
CA LEU A 8 31.17 8.11 -10.42
C LEU A 8 30.00 7.13 -10.27
N LEU A 9 30.27 5.83 -10.16
CA LEU A 9 29.27 4.82 -9.90
C LEU A 9 28.61 5.04 -8.54
N ALA A 10 29.40 5.23 -7.48
CA ALA A 10 28.90 5.51 -6.14
C ALA A 10 28.08 6.82 -6.10
N ALA A 11 28.52 7.86 -6.80
CA ALA A 11 27.79 9.13 -6.91
C ALA A 11 26.45 8.98 -7.66
N LEU A 12 26.38 8.14 -8.70
CA LEU A 12 25.11 7.83 -9.37
C LEU A 12 24.19 6.96 -8.51
N MET A 13 24.73 5.96 -7.81
CA MET A 13 23.93 5.04 -6.98
C MET A 13 23.42 5.67 -5.68
N ASN A 14 24.17 6.60 -5.09
CA ASN A 14 23.81 7.27 -3.83
C ASN A 14 23.12 8.63 -4.04
N ALA A 15 23.05 9.14 -5.26
CA ALA A 15 22.33 10.38 -5.54
C ALA A 15 20.82 10.21 -5.37
N GLU A 16 20.16 11.20 -4.77
CA GLU A 16 18.71 11.24 -4.68
C GLU A 16 18.06 11.28 -6.08
N PRO A 17 17.14 10.33 -6.40
CA PRO A 17 16.46 10.31 -7.70
C PRO A 17 15.52 11.51 -7.88
N ARG A 18 15.83 12.36 -8.86
CA ARG A 18 15.11 13.61 -9.13
C ARG A 18 14.15 13.49 -10.33
N PRO A 19 13.09 14.29 -10.41
CA PRO A 19 12.26 14.41 -11.61
C PRO A 19 13.08 14.68 -12.86
N THR A 20 12.76 14.00 -13.97
CA THR A 20 13.48 14.13 -15.25
C THR A 20 13.51 15.57 -15.78
N SER A 21 12.53 16.40 -15.43
CA SER A 21 12.46 17.83 -15.76
C SER A 21 13.47 18.71 -15.03
N GLN A 22 14.10 18.23 -13.97
CA GLN A 22 15.13 18.98 -13.20
C GLN A 22 16.55 18.71 -13.71
N ALA A 23 16.73 17.87 -14.73
CA ALA A 23 18.03 17.62 -15.33
C ALA A 23 18.62 18.92 -15.93
N PRO A 24 19.92 19.23 -15.72
CA PRO A 24 20.53 20.46 -16.23
C PRO A 24 20.45 20.59 -17.76
N SER A 25 20.00 21.76 -18.23
CA SER A 25 19.92 22.08 -19.66
C SER A 25 21.25 22.51 -20.27
N ASP A 26 22.21 22.90 -19.43
CA ASP A 26 23.49 23.54 -19.71
C ASP A 26 24.72 22.69 -19.31
N ALA A 27 24.51 21.54 -18.66
CA ALA A 27 25.60 20.67 -18.20
C ALA A 27 25.65 19.31 -18.90
N ARG A 28 26.86 18.75 -18.90
CA ARG A 28 27.24 17.43 -19.41
C ARG A 28 27.71 16.52 -18.27
N GLY A 29 27.76 15.21 -18.50
CA GLY A 29 28.30 14.23 -17.58
C GLY A 29 27.71 12.82 -17.77
N LEU A 30 27.60 12.09 -16.66
CA LEU A 30 26.95 10.78 -16.60
C LEU A 30 25.58 10.89 -15.94
N TYR A 31 24.66 10.00 -16.32
CA TYR A 31 23.32 9.93 -15.75
C TYR A 31 22.84 8.49 -15.59
N GLY A 32 21.89 8.33 -14.67
CA GLY A 32 21.18 7.09 -14.42
C GLY A 32 19.67 7.27 -14.61
N LEU A 33 19.00 6.27 -15.17
CA LEU A 33 17.53 6.22 -15.24
C LEU A 33 17.00 5.30 -14.16
N VAL A 34 16.07 5.81 -13.36
CA VAL A 34 15.47 5.13 -12.20
C VAL A 34 14.04 4.77 -12.54
N ASP A 35 13.70 3.48 -12.37
CA ASP A 35 12.38 2.94 -12.70
C ASP A 35 11.31 3.24 -11.63
N HIS A 36 10.10 2.73 -11.86
CA HIS A 36 8.96 2.94 -10.97
C HIS A 36 9.07 2.21 -9.61
N PHE A 37 10.07 1.35 -9.43
CA PHE A 37 10.43 0.76 -8.13
C PHE A 37 11.51 1.58 -7.40
N GLY A 38 11.89 2.75 -7.92
CA GLY A 38 12.97 3.56 -7.36
C GLY A 38 14.36 2.96 -7.59
N THR A 39 14.50 1.97 -8.49
CA THR A 39 15.79 1.31 -8.74
C THR A 39 16.48 1.85 -9.99
N LEU A 40 17.78 2.11 -9.92
CA LEU A 40 18.61 2.43 -11.08
C LEU A 40 18.60 1.24 -12.06
N ARG A 41 18.40 1.48 -13.36
CA ARG A 41 18.32 0.43 -14.40
C ARG A 41 19.18 0.68 -15.64
N TYR A 42 19.54 1.93 -15.91
CA TYR A 42 20.37 2.33 -17.03
C TYR A 42 21.40 3.34 -16.56
N ILE A 43 22.64 3.21 -17.02
CA ILE A 43 23.66 4.26 -16.93
C ILE A 43 24.01 4.72 -18.36
N GLY A 44 24.13 6.03 -18.57
CA GLY A 44 24.55 6.59 -19.85
C GLY A 44 25.25 7.95 -19.73
N SER A 45 25.70 8.49 -20.86
CA SER A 45 26.45 9.75 -20.90
C SER A 45 25.94 10.79 -21.90
N THR A 46 26.40 12.03 -21.71
CA THR A 46 26.35 13.12 -22.70
C THR A 46 27.71 13.30 -23.40
N SER A 47 28.27 12.21 -23.91
CA SER A 47 29.60 12.18 -24.53
C SER A 47 29.77 13.16 -25.71
N SER A 48 28.72 13.42 -26.49
CA SER A 48 28.72 14.48 -27.51
C SER A 48 28.58 15.89 -26.89
N ALA A 49 29.33 16.86 -27.41
CA ALA A 49 29.24 18.27 -27.00
C ALA A 49 27.89 18.94 -27.35
N ALA A 50 27.12 18.37 -28.28
CA ALA A 50 25.78 18.85 -28.63
C ALA A 50 24.65 18.23 -27.78
N GLU A 51 24.99 17.42 -26.77
CA GLU A 51 24.04 16.78 -25.86
C GLU A 51 24.20 17.30 -24.44
N THR A 52 23.09 17.51 -23.75
CA THR A 52 23.05 17.93 -22.34
C THR A 52 22.21 16.95 -21.52
N LEU A 53 22.34 16.98 -20.20
CA LEU A 53 21.64 16.05 -19.32
C LEU A 53 20.11 16.12 -19.52
N TYR A 54 19.54 17.32 -19.62
CA TYR A 54 18.12 17.53 -19.96
C TYR A 54 17.73 16.91 -21.31
N LYS A 55 18.53 17.15 -22.36
CA LYS A 55 18.26 16.63 -23.71
C LYS A 55 18.24 15.10 -23.73
N ARG A 56 19.19 14.46 -23.04
CA ARG A 56 19.26 12.99 -22.94
C ARG A 56 18.15 12.40 -22.06
N ILE A 57 18.02 12.89 -20.82
CA ILE A 57 17.12 12.31 -19.81
C ILE A 57 15.66 12.64 -20.12
N HIS A 58 15.34 13.93 -20.30
CA HIS A 58 13.97 14.40 -20.46
C HIS A 58 13.50 14.27 -21.91
N GLN A 59 14.17 14.96 -22.84
CA GLN A 59 13.66 15.11 -24.21
C GLN A 59 13.73 13.80 -25.01
N ARG A 60 14.82 13.03 -24.84
CA ARG A 60 15.01 11.73 -25.51
C ARG A 60 14.40 10.57 -24.73
N HIS A 61 14.93 10.21 -23.56
CA HIS A 61 14.50 8.98 -22.89
C HIS A 61 13.03 8.99 -22.46
N ARG A 62 12.51 10.12 -21.92
CA ARG A 62 11.11 10.24 -21.50
C ARG A 62 10.14 10.62 -22.63
N THR A 63 10.40 11.70 -23.38
CA THR A 63 9.41 12.23 -24.35
C THR A 63 9.67 11.80 -25.80
N GLY A 64 10.80 11.15 -26.08
CA GLY A 64 11.20 10.75 -27.42
C GLY A 64 10.43 9.55 -27.97
N SER A 65 10.77 9.16 -29.19
CA SER A 65 10.32 7.95 -29.87
C SER A 65 10.57 6.68 -29.06
N GLU A 66 9.80 5.63 -29.32
CA GLU A 66 9.90 4.30 -28.69
C GLU A 66 11.04 3.44 -29.29
N ASP A 67 12.12 4.08 -29.73
CA ASP A 67 13.25 3.40 -30.37
C ASP A 67 14.20 2.74 -29.36
N ALA A 68 15.18 2.01 -29.89
CA ALA A 68 16.10 1.22 -29.08
C ALA A 68 16.95 2.04 -28.09
N SER A 69 17.07 3.36 -28.27
CA SER A 69 17.91 4.27 -27.48
C SER A 69 17.11 5.09 -26.45
N HIS A 70 15.78 5.08 -26.48
CA HIS A 70 14.93 5.89 -25.61
C HIS A 70 14.28 5.03 -24.53
N TYR A 71 15.07 4.62 -23.54
CA TYR A 71 14.69 3.56 -22.60
C TYR A 71 13.38 3.76 -21.84
N PHE A 72 13.03 4.93 -21.29
CA PHE A 72 11.71 5.06 -20.64
C PHE A 72 10.55 4.91 -21.64
N SER A 73 10.58 5.65 -22.76
CA SER A 73 9.59 5.51 -23.85
C SER A 73 9.46 4.06 -24.33
N ARG A 74 10.57 3.32 -24.42
CA ARG A 74 10.59 1.92 -24.87
C ARG A 74 10.09 0.94 -23.81
N MET A 75 10.57 1.04 -22.57
CA MET A 75 10.28 0.07 -21.50
C MET A 75 8.83 0.14 -21.02
N TYR A 76 8.19 1.31 -21.14
CA TYR A 76 6.79 1.53 -20.80
C TYR A 76 5.86 1.64 -22.02
N ASN A 77 6.32 1.30 -23.23
CA ASN A 77 5.42 1.11 -24.37
C ASN A 77 4.76 -0.28 -24.27
N THR A 78 3.80 -0.40 -23.35
CA THR A 78 3.17 -1.66 -22.94
C THR A 78 1.71 -1.42 -22.54
N GLY A 79 0.82 -2.38 -22.77
CA GLY A 79 -0.61 -2.31 -22.44
C GLY A 79 -1.27 -1.01 -22.92
N ARG A 80 -1.99 -0.33 -22.02
CA ARG A 80 -2.69 0.94 -22.26
C ARG A 80 -1.77 2.11 -22.65
N MET A 81 -0.47 2.00 -22.35
CA MET A 81 0.57 2.98 -22.73
C MET A 81 1.25 2.64 -24.07
N TRP A 82 0.84 1.56 -24.74
CA TRP A 82 1.44 1.11 -25.99
C TRP A 82 0.92 1.86 -27.21
N ARG A 83 1.81 2.10 -28.17
CA ARG A 83 1.47 2.33 -29.59
C ARG A 83 2.46 1.63 -30.51
N ASP A 84 2.04 1.30 -31.73
CA ASP A 84 2.97 0.98 -32.81
C ASP A 84 3.54 2.28 -33.40
N ARG A 85 4.88 2.42 -33.32
CA ARG A 85 5.63 3.54 -33.90
C ARG A 85 5.62 3.53 -35.44
N LYS A 86 5.29 2.40 -36.08
CA LYS A 86 5.23 2.25 -37.55
C LYS A 86 3.83 2.50 -38.12
N ALA A 87 2.80 2.47 -37.28
CA ALA A 87 1.43 2.81 -37.69
C ALA A 87 1.27 4.35 -37.84
N PRO A 88 0.28 4.81 -38.62
CA PRO A 88 -0.12 6.21 -38.63
C PRO A 88 -0.50 6.70 -37.22
N GLU A 89 -0.24 7.97 -36.91
CA GLU A 89 -0.64 8.52 -35.61
C GLU A 89 -2.17 8.69 -35.54
N THR A 90 -2.79 7.93 -34.63
CA THR A 90 -4.22 8.03 -34.30
C THR A 90 -4.43 8.83 -33.01
N ALA A 91 -5.66 9.28 -32.74
CA ALA A 91 -6.00 9.91 -31.48
C ALA A 91 -5.69 8.98 -30.28
N ASP A 92 -6.07 7.70 -30.39
CA ASP A 92 -5.84 6.67 -29.38
C ASP A 92 -4.33 6.45 -29.13
N ALA A 93 -3.52 6.33 -30.18
CA ALA A 93 -2.06 6.15 -30.07
C ALA A 93 -1.36 7.39 -29.48
N ASN A 94 -1.84 8.59 -29.81
CA ASN A 94 -1.33 9.84 -29.25
C ASN A 94 -1.72 10.02 -27.78
N LEU A 95 -2.92 9.57 -27.39
CA LEU A 95 -3.35 9.54 -25.99
C LEU A 95 -2.51 8.53 -25.18
N ALA A 96 -2.29 7.31 -25.69
CA ALA A 96 -1.44 6.31 -25.04
C ALA A 96 0.00 6.83 -24.82
N LYS A 97 0.58 7.51 -25.82
CA LYS A 97 1.86 8.21 -25.70
C LYS A 97 1.84 9.32 -24.64
N ALA A 98 0.75 10.10 -24.56
CA ALA A 98 0.60 11.15 -23.56
C ALA A 98 0.53 10.58 -22.14
N VAL A 99 -0.28 9.53 -21.92
CA VAL A 99 -0.36 8.81 -20.64
C VAL A 99 1.00 8.22 -20.25
N ARG A 100 1.71 7.58 -21.19
CA ARG A 100 3.07 7.07 -20.93
C ARG A 100 4.04 8.18 -20.52
N ASN A 101 4.03 9.30 -21.22
CA ASN A 101 4.89 10.45 -20.90
C ASN A 101 4.56 11.09 -19.54
N ALA A 102 3.32 10.94 -19.07
CA ALA A 102 2.85 11.36 -17.76
C ALA A 102 3.26 10.36 -16.66
N PHE A 103 3.04 9.06 -16.88
CA PHE A 103 3.47 7.96 -16.01
C PHE A 103 4.98 8.03 -15.71
N ILE A 104 5.81 8.27 -16.73
CA ILE A 104 7.27 8.41 -16.58
C ILE A 104 7.62 9.67 -15.76
N ALA A 105 6.79 10.72 -15.78
CA ALA A 105 7.00 11.92 -14.95
C ALA A 105 6.72 11.62 -13.48
N ASP A 106 5.58 10.97 -13.23
CA ASP A 106 5.04 10.69 -11.92
C ASP A 106 5.89 9.65 -11.19
N HIS A 107 6.14 8.50 -11.83
CA HIS A 107 6.67 7.31 -11.18
C HIS A 107 8.16 7.05 -11.45
N CYS A 108 8.72 7.52 -12.55
CA CYS A 108 10.15 7.35 -12.84
C CYS A 108 10.96 8.60 -12.48
N LYS A 109 12.28 8.44 -12.26
CA LYS A 109 13.20 9.51 -11.82
C LYS A 109 14.56 9.34 -12.51
N ALA A 110 15.47 10.28 -12.30
CA ALA A 110 16.83 10.20 -12.82
C ALA A 110 17.85 10.72 -11.82
N VAL A 111 19.07 10.22 -11.94
CA VAL A 111 20.26 10.66 -11.20
C VAL A 111 21.30 11.15 -12.20
N TRP A 112 22.19 12.05 -11.80
CA TRP A 112 23.25 12.55 -12.67
C TRP A 112 24.41 13.15 -11.90
N VAL A 113 25.60 13.04 -12.50
CA VAL A 113 26.85 13.65 -12.06
C VAL A 113 27.33 14.55 -13.19
N THR A 114 27.45 15.85 -12.93
CA THR A 114 27.97 16.83 -13.89
C THR A 114 29.49 16.72 -13.98
N LEU A 115 30.01 16.70 -15.21
CA LEU A 115 31.45 16.63 -15.52
C LEU A 115 31.83 17.84 -16.39
N PRO A 116 33.04 18.40 -16.22
CA PRO A 116 33.53 19.48 -17.07
C PRO A 116 33.72 18.99 -18.51
N ASP A 117 33.64 19.90 -19.48
CA ASP A 117 33.79 19.55 -20.91
C ASP A 117 35.12 18.91 -21.28
N SER A 118 36.16 19.13 -20.47
CA SER A 118 37.49 18.52 -20.59
C SER A 118 37.57 17.08 -20.08
N ALA A 119 36.53 16.57 -19.39
CA ALA A 119 36.53 15.20 -18.90
C ALA A 119 36.35 14.18 -20.05
N PRO A 120 37.00 13.00 -20.00
CA PRO A 120 36.85 11.95 -21.00
C PRO A 120 35.55 11.16 -20.78
N ILE A 121 34.39 11.85 -20.86
CA ILE A 121 33.05 11.35 -20.50
C ILE A 121 32.73 9.97 -21.11
N ALA A 122 33.12 9.73 -22.37
CA ALA A 122 32.88 8.44 -23.04
C ALA A 122 33.75 7.28 -22.52
N ALA A 123 34.97 7.56 -22.05
CA ALA A 123 35.82 6.55 -21.41
C ALA A 123 35.28 6.21 -20.01
N LEU A 124 34.94 7.25 -19.24
CA LEU A 124 34.34 7.14 -17.92
C LEU A 124 33.01 6.38 -17.94
N GLU A 125 32.15 6.59 -18.95
CA GLU A 125 30.93 5.82 -19.13
C GLU A 125 31.22 4.32 -19.28
N ARG A 126 32.17 3.94 -20.14
CA ARG A 126 32.56 2.54 -20.35
C ARG A 126 33.13 1.92 -19.08
N GLU A 127 34.04 2.60 -18.42
CA GLU A 127 34.69 2.10 -17.19
C GLU A 127 33.67 1.95 -16.04
N VAL A 128 32.74 2.89 -15.88
CA VAL A 128 31.61 2.78 -14.94
C VAL A 128 30.71 1.59 -15.28
N LEU A 129 30.40 1.35 -16.56
CA LEU A 129 29.59 0.22 -17.00
C LEU A 129 30.27 -1.15 -16.77
N GLU A 130 31.60 -1.21 -16.76
CA GLU A 130 32.35 -2.44 -16.49
C GLU A 130 32.28 -2.88 -15.02
N ILE A 131 32.23 -1.91 -14.08
CA ILE A 131 32.13 -2.17 -12.63
C ILE A 131 30.71 -2.09 -12.06
N ALA A 132 29.73 -1.60 -12.84
CA ALA A 132 28.36 -1.44 -12.36
C ALA A 132 27.66 -2.78 -12.06
N PRO A 133 26.88 -2.88 -10.96
CA PRO A 133 26.12 -4.08 -10.67
C PRO A 133 25.07 -4.33 -11.75
N LYS A 134 24.87 -5.59 -12.15
CA LYS A 134 24.01 -5.97 -13.29
C LYS A 134 22.59 -5.40 -13.24
N GLU A 135 22.05 -5.17 -12.03
CA GLU A 135 20.74 -4.54 -11.83
C GLU A 135 20.71 -3.06 -12.28
N ALA A 136 21.77 -2.31 -11.99
CA ALA A 136 21.90 -0.87 -12.31
C ALA A 136 22.06 -0.61 -13.81
N ILE A 137 22.45 -1.63 -14.57
CA ILE A 137 22.68 -1.61 -16.02
C ILE A 137 21.81 -2.64 -16.76
N ALA A 138 20.70 -3.06 -16.15
CA ALA A 138 19.78 -4.04 -16.74
C ALA A 138 19.26 -3.60 -18.12
N TRP A 139 19.08 -2.30 -18.33
CA TRP A 139 18.65 -1.72 -19.60
C TRP A 139 19.79 -1.46 -20.59
N ASN A 140 21.07 -1.51 -20.18
CA ASN A 140 22.21 -1.40 -21.10
C ASN A 140 22.43 -2.69 -21.92
N GLN A 141 21.82 -3.80 -21.52
CA GLN A 141 22.05 -5.12 -22.10
C GLN A 141 21.16 -5.41 -23.31
N ARG A 142 21.63 -6.28 -24.22
CA ARG A 142 20.81 -6.75 -25.37
C ARG A 142 19.77 -7.74 -24.89
N GLY A 143 18.56 -7.67 -25.45
CA GLY A 143 17.48 -8.63 -25.17
C GLY A 143 16.58 -8.31 -23.98
N MET A 144 16.59 -7.07 -23.47
CA MET A 144 15.63 -6.60 -22.45
C MET A 144 14.19 -7.02 -22.77
N THR A 145 13.53 -7.63 -21.79
CA THR A 145 12.07 -7.76 -21.74
C THR A 145 11.47 -6.41 -21.36
N THR A 146 10.51 -5.90 -22.11
CA THR A 146 9.68 -4.75 -21.70
C THR A 146 8.87 -5.12 -20.46
N TYR A 147 8.49 -4.14 -19.64
CA TYR A 147 7.62 -4.44 -18.50
C TYR A 147 6.23 -4.89 -18.99
N GLU A 148 5.60 -5.78 -18.21
CA GLU A 148 4.14 -5.83 -18.17
C GLU A 148 3.61 -4.48 -17.68
N GLU A 149 2.39 -4.11 -18.06
CA GLU A 149 1.83 -2.83 -17.65
C GLU A 149 1.70 -2.73 -16.12
N PRO A 150 2.30 -1.73 -15.44
CA PRO A 150 2.12 -1.51 -14.01
C PRO A 150 0.73 -0.91 -13.73
N ALA A 151 -0.32 -1.71 -13.91
CA ALA A 151 -1.71 -1.26 -14.07
C ALA A 151 -2.17 -0.28 -12.99
N ALA A 152 -1.89 -0.54 -11.71
CA ALA A 152 -2.21 0.35 -10.60
C ALA A 152 -1.60 1.76 -10.73
N LEU A 153 -0.34 1.85 -11.15
CA LEU A 153 0.36 3.13 -11.36
C LEU A 153 -0.12 3.83 -12.64
N VAL A 154 -0.52 3.07 -13.66
CA VAL A 154 -1.21 3.61 -14.85
C VAL A 154 -2.58 4.16 -14.48
N ASP A 155 -3.35 3.48 -13.63
CA ASP A 155 -4.63 3.96 -13.12
C ASP A 155 -4.44 5.27 -12.33
N MET A 156 -3.45 5.34 -11.43
CA MET A 156 -3.08 6.58 -10.74
C MET A 156 -2.74 7.72 -11.71
N THR A 157 -1.98 7.42 -12.78
CA THR A 157 -1.64 8.39 -13.84
C THR A 157 -2.90 8.88 -14.56
N ILE A 158 -3.80 7.97 -14.95
CA ILE A 158 -5.07 8.25 -15.63
C ILE A 158 -5.98 9.12 -14.75
N ARG A 159 -6.14 8.78 -13.46
CA ARG A 159 -6.90 9.58 -12.49
C ARG A 159 -6.33 11.00 -12.37
N ARG A 160 -5.01 11.15 -12.20
CA ARG A 160 -4.36 12.47 -12.08
C ARG A 160 -4.50 13.32 -13.35
N LEU A 161 -4.61 12.69 -14.51
CA LEU A 161 -4.88 13.37 -15.79
C LEU A 161 -6.36 13.73 -15.99
N GLY A 162 -7.28 13.25 -15.14
CA GLY A 162 -8.72 13.54 -15.24
C GLY A 162 -9.35 13.05 -16.55
N LEU A 163 -8.88 11.91 -17.08
CA LEU A 163 -9.36 11.39 -18.36
C LEU A 163 -10.82 10.90 -18.28
N ASP A 164 -11.60 11.23 -19.31
CA ASP A 164 -13.00 10.82 -19.42
C ASP A 164 -13.16 9.36 -19.87
N ALA A 165 -14.38 8.82 -19.78
CA ALA A 165 -14.68 7.45 -20.18
C ALA A 165 -14.32 7.15 -21.65
N ARG A 166 -14.45 8.14 -22.54
CA ARG A 166 -14.05 8.02 -23.95
C ARG A 166 -12.53 7.86 -24.11
N SER A 167 -11.77 8.59 -23.31
CA SER A 167 -10.31 8.51 -23.23
C SER A 167 -9.86 7.19 -22.60
N CYS A 168 -10.50 6.71 -21.53
CA CYS A 168 -10.24 5.37 -21.00
C CYS A 168 -10.47 4.29 -22.07
N ALA A 169 -11.60 4.33 -22.79
CA ALA A 169 -11.91 3.37 -23.83
C ALA A 169 -10.91 3.39 -25.00
N ALA A 170 -10.31 4.55 -25.30
CA ALA A 170 -9.22 4.67 -26.27
C ALA A 170 -7.93 3.99 -25.81
N LEU A 171 -7.61 4.04 -24.51
CA LEU A 171 -6.47 3.36 -23.92
C LEU A 171 -6.66 1.83 -23.89
N GLU A 172 -7.86 1.35 -23.59
CA GLU A 172 -8.15 -0.10 -23.64
C GLU A 172 -8.05 -0.65 -25.07
N ARG A 173 -8.51 0.06 -26.10
CA ARG A 173 -8.26 -0.33 -27.52
C ARG A 173 -6.78 -0.44 -27.85
N GLN A 174 -5.94 0.46 -27.31
CA GLN A 174 -4.48 0.36 -27.49
C GLN A 174 -3.87 -0.85 -26.77
N ARG A 175 -4.42 -1.22 -25.60
CA ARG A 175 -4.06 -2.45 -24.90
C ARG A 175 -4.45 -3.71 -25.68
N GLU A 176 -5.66 -3.77 -26.23
CA GLU A 176 -6.12 -4.89 -27.07
C GLU A 176 -5.20 -5.10 -28.28
N LEU A 177 -4.79 -4.00 -28.93
CA LEU A 177 -3.82 -4.05 -30.04
C LEU A 177 -2.43 -4.56 -29.60
N PHE A 178 -1.97 -4.17 -28.41
CA PHE A 178 -0.73 -4.70 -27.83
C PHE A 178 -0.80 -6.21 -27.57
N GLU A 179 -1.88 -6.67 -26.92
CA GLU A 179 -2.11 -8.09 -26.62
C GLU A 179 -2.32 -8.94 -27.90
N ALA A 180 -2.94 -8.37 -28.94
CA ALA A 180 -3.06 -8.99 -30.25
C ALA A 180 -1.69 -9.09 -30.97
N GLY A 181 -0.88 -8.03 -30.90
CA GLY A 181 0.47 -8.00 -31.47
C GLY A 181 1.47 -8.93 -30.77
N ALA A 182 1.28 -9.19 -29.47
CA ALA A 182 2.10 -10.11 -28.68
C ALA A 182 1.92 -11.60 -29.05
N LYS A 183 0.87 -11.96 -29.82
CA LYS A 183 0.62 -13.34 -30.26
C LYS A 183 1.50 -13.78 -31.45
N ARG A 184 2.81 -13.86 -31.22
CA ARG A 184 3.76 -14.64 -32.04
C ARG A 184 4.71 -15.42 -31.12
N PRO A 185 4.98 -16.71 -31.37
CA PRO A 185 5.31 -17.63 -30.28
C PRO A 185 6.78 -17.57 -29.86
N ALA A 186 7.00 -17.45 -28.54
CA ALA A 186 8.27 -17.83 -27.90
C ALA A 186 8.01 -18.46 -26.52
N ALA A 187 8.53 -19.67 -26.34
CA ALA A 187 8.81 -20.41 -25.10
C ALA A 187 7.82 -20.36 -23.91
N LYS A 188 7.37 -21.55 -23.51
CA LYS A 188 6.69 -21.82 -22.24
C LYS A 188 7.44 -21.20 -21.05
N THR A 189 6.87 -20.20 -20.42
CA THR A 189 7.19 -19.80 -19.04
C THR A 189 5.95 -20.04 -18.17
N SER A 190 6.16 -20.25 -16.87
CA SER A 190 5.13 -20.71 -15.94
C SER A 190 3.94 -19.75 -15.86
N ARG A 191 2.72 -20.31 -16.00
CA ARG A 191 1.47 -19.63 -15.65
C ARG A 191 1.63 -18.89 -14.30
N PRO A 192 1.36 -17.58 -14.20
CA PRO A 192 1.01 -17.02 -12.90
C PRO A 192 -0.23 -17.76 -12.37
N GLN A 193 -0.30 -17.96 -11.05
CA GLN A 193 -1.51 -18.52 -10.44
C GLN A 193 -2.68 -17.60 -10.80
N SER A 194 -3.79 -18.18 -11.28
CA SER A 194 -4.94 -17.39 -11.67
C SER A 194 -5.52 -16.67 -10.45
N ARG A 195 -5.77 -15.37 -10.58
CA ARG A 195 -6.68 -14.61 -9.70
C ARG A 195 -8.08 -15.19 -9.86
N SER A 196 -8.40 -16.26 -9.14
CA SER A 196 -9.68 -16.93 -9.23
C SER A 196 -10.69 -16.20 -8.34
N VAL A 197 -11.62 -15.47 -8.96
CA VAL A 197 -12.80 -14.96 -8.25
C VAL A 197 -13.59 -16.17 -7.70
N PRO A 198 -14.02 -16.18 -6.43
CA PRO A 198 -14.85 -17.26 -5.90
C PRO A 198 -16.15 -17.42 -6.70
N LYS A 199 -16.57 -18.67 -6.94
CA LYS A 199 -17.79 -18.93 -7.72
C LYS A 199 -19.00 -18.32 -7.01
N PHE A 200 -19.76 -17.49 -7.72
CA PHE A 200 -20.98 -16.88 -7.19
C PHE A 200 -22.09 -17.93 -7.00
N PRO A 201 -22.90 -17.85 -5.91
CA PRO A 201 -24.04 -18.73 -5.68
C PRO A 201 -25.02 -18.83 -6.85
N ALA A 202 -25.60 -20.02 -7.07
CA ALA A 202 -26.59 -20.23 -8.11
C ALA A 202 -28.01 -19.91 -7.61
N GLY A 203 -28.76 -19.14 -8.38
CA GLY A 203 -30.15 -18.77 -8.08
C GLY A 203 -31.17 -19.91 -8.23
N PRO A 204 -32.48 -19.63 -8.10
CA PRO A 204 -33.06 -18.29 -7.98
C PRO A 204 -32.84 -17.63 -6.62
N PHE A 205 -32.82 -16.29 -6.64
CA PHE A 205 -32.76 -15.41 -5.47
C PHE A 205 -33.92 -14.41 -5.50
N ARG A 206 -34.36 -14.01 -4.32
CA ARG A 206 -35.48 -13.10 -4.06
C ARG A 206 -34.99 -11.64 -4.02
N PHE A 207 -33.90 -11.41 -3.29
CA PHE A 207 -33.16 -10.15 -3.26
C PHE A 207 -31.72 -10.41 -2.81
N PHE A 208 -30.88 -9.38 -2.89
CA PHE A 208 -29.52 -9.39 -2.35
C PHE A 208 -29.35 -8.28 -1.31
N ALA A 209 -28.41 -8.44 -0.38
CA ALA A 209 -27.78 -7.33 0.30
C ALA A 209 -26.29 -7.31 -0.02
N LEU A 210 -25.68 -6.14 -0.16
CA LEU A 210 -24.28 -5.95 -0.55
C LEU A 210 -23.65 -4.90 0.37
N ASP A 211 -22.46 -5.23 0.87
CA ASP A 211 -21.63 -4.38 1.73
C ASP A 211 -20.16 -4.42 1.25
N VAL A 212 -19.39 -3.35 1.47
CA VAL A 212 -17.99 -3.24 1.04
C VAL A 212 -17.05 -2.58 2.05
N GLU A 213 -15.90 -3.21 2.27
CA GLU A 213 -14.80 -2.62 3.05
C GLU A 213 -13.80 -1.90 2.13
N THR A 214 -13.29 -0.74 2.56
CA THR A 214 -12.32 0.08 1.80
C THR A 214 -10.98 0.21 2.52
N ALA A 215 -9.86 0.16 1.81
CA ALA A 215 -8.54 0.25 2.42
C ALA A 215 -8.23 1.60 3.09
N ASN A 216 -8.84 2.69 2.60
CA ASN A 216 -8.68 4.05 3.11
C ASN A 216 -9.85 4.97 2.68
N HIS A 217 -9.78 6.27 2.99
CA HIS A 217 -10.83 7.26 2.69
C HIS A 217 -11.21 7.42 1.20
N ASP A 218 -10.43 6.91 0.24
CA ASP A 218 -10.84 6.80 -1.15
C ASP A 218 -11.92 5.71 -1.30
N ARG A 219 -13.16 6.13 -1.61
CA ARG A 219 -14.30 5.22 -1.81
C ARG A 219 -14.08 4.22 -2.97
N ALA A 220 -13.15 4.48 -3.88
CA ALA A 220 -12.77 3.53 -4.92
C ALA A 220 -11.81 2.43 -4.44
N SER A 221 -11.31 2.50 -3.20
CA SER A 221 -10.30 1.57 -2.64
C SER A 221 -10.91 0.31 -1.99
N ILE A 222 -12.00 -0.22 -2.56
CA ILE A 222 -12.66 -1.45 -2.12
C ILE A 222 -11.63 -2.58 -1.99
N CYS A 223 -11.54 -3.19 -0.81
CA CYS A 223 -10.62 -4.27 -0.46
C CYS A 223 -11.35 -5.57 -0.05
N GLN A 224 -12.65 -5.51 0.20
CA GLN A 224 -13.55 -6.66 0.36
C GLN A 224 -14.93 -6.33 -0.22
N ILE A 225 -15.62 -7.34 -0.73
CA ILE A 225 -17.05 -7.27 -1.10
C ILE A 225 -17.74 -8.47 -0.47
N GLY A 226 -18.83 -8.24 0.25
CA GLY A 226 -19.76 -9.24 0.70
C GLY A 226 -21.12 -9.09 0.02
N VAL A 227 -21.74 -10.22 -0.31
CA VAL A 227 -23.10 -10.28 -0.87
C VAL A 227 -23.88 -11.37 -0.17
N ALA A 228 -24.96 -11.01 0.51
CA ALA A 228 -25.93 -11.94 1.07
C ALA A 228 -27.01 -12.23 0.02
N CYS A 229 -27.08 -13.48 -0.43
CA CYS A 229 -28.01 -13.94 -1.45
C CYS A 229 -29.23 -14.60 -0.79
N VAL A 230 -30.38 -13.93 -0.82
CA VAL A 230 -31.59 -14.39 -0.10
C VAL A 230 -32.51 -15.16 -1.05
N ARG A 231 -32.95 -16.35 -0.64
CA ARG A 231 -33.81 -17.24 -1.44
C ARG A 231 -35.30 -17.01 -1.12
N ALA A 232 -36.18 -17.72 -1.84
CA ALA A 232 -37.63 -17.57 -1.69
C ALA A 232 -38.21 -18.23 -0.42
N ASP A 233 -37.42 -19.06 0.27
CA ASP A 233 -37.68 -19.65 1.59
C ASP A 233 -36.99 -18.85 2.72
N ASP A 234 -36.57 -17.62 2.42
CA ASP A 234 -35.84 -16.70 3.28
C ASP A 234 -34.48 -17.23 3.80
N THR A 235 -33.95 -18.31 3.23
CA THR A 235 -32.57 -18.75 3.50
C THR A 235 -31.55 -17.79 2.89
N ILE A 236 -30.44 -17.56 3.61
CA ILE A 236 -29.36 -16.64 3.22
C ILE A 236 -28.09 -17.45 2.92
N GLU A 237 -27.49 -17.22 1.76
CA GLU A 237 -26.17 -17.73 1.36
C GLU A 237 -25.23 -16.55 1.12
N THR A 238 -24.14 -16.42 1.89
CA THR A 238 -23.20 -15.31 1.76
C THR A 238 -22.05 -15.65 0.79
N TRP A 239 -21.81 -14.79 -0.18
CA TRP A 239 -20.62 -14.79 -1.02
C TRP A 239 -19.69 -13.65 -0.61
N VAL A 240 -18.39 -13.94 -0.46
CA VAL A 240 -17.39 -12.95 -0.05
C VAL A 240 -16.15 -13.09 -0.93
N THR A 241 -15.56 -11.96 -1.32
CA THR A 241 -14.22 -11.93 -1.90
C THR A 241 -13.40 -10.77 -1.36
N HIS A 242 -12.11 -11.00 -1.17
CA HIS A 242 -11.14 -9.92 -1.13
C HIS A 242 -11.00 -9.30 -2.53
N VAL A 243 -10.61 -8.03 -2.55
CA VAL A 243 -10.34 -7.25 -3.76
C VAL A 243 -8.96 -6.64 -3.61
N ASP A 244 -8.15 -6.61 -4.68
CA ASP A 244 -6.96 -5.77 -4.70
C ASP A 244 -7.40 -4.31 -4.97
N PRO A 245 -7.30 -3.40 -3.97
CA PRO A 245 -7.74 -2.01 -4.09
C PRO A 245 -6.76 -1.15 -4.91
N GLN A 246 -5.64 -1.71 -5.36
CA GLN A 246 -4.58 -1.04 -6.11
C GLN A 246 -4.03 0.22 -5.41
N THR A 247 -3.93 0.20 -4.08
CA THR A 247 -3.39 1.29 -3.27
C THR A 247 -2.32 0.82 -2.29
N THR A 248 -1.30 1.66 -2.10
CA THR A 248 -0.29 1.51 -1.05
C THR A 248 -0.71 2.16 0.28
N THR A 249 -1.81 2.92 0.30
CA THR A 249 -2.31 3.61 1.49
C THR A 249 -3.36 2.77 2.20
N TRP A 250 -3.07 2.40 3.43
CA TRP A 250 -3.96 1.64 4.31
C TRP A 250 -4.23 2.47 5.57
N ARG A 251 -5.51 2.68 5.89
CA ARG A 251 -5.97 3.48 7.04
C ARG A 251 -6.96 2.73 7.92
N PHE A 252 -7.72 1.79 7.35
CA PHE A 252 -8.80 1.08 8.05
C PHE A 252 -8.44 -0.38 8.40
N THR A 253 -7.17 -0.79 8.26
CA THR A 253 -6.70 -2.12 8.67
C THR A 253 -6.97 -2.42 10.15
N ASP A 254 -6.96 -1.42 11.03
CA ASP A 254 -7.29 -1.60 12.46
C ASP A 254 -8.81 -1.70 12.71
N LEU A 255 -9.65 -1.38 11.71
CA LEU A 255 -11.12 -1.48 11.74
C LEU A 255 -11.59 -2.88 11.32
N HIS A 256 -11.20 -3.32 10.12
CA HIS A 256 -11.67 -4.55 9.48
C HIS A 256 -10.59 -5.66 9.38
N GLY A 257 -9.38 -5.46 9.91
CA GLY A 257 -8.29 -6.45 9.90
C GLY A 257 -7.62 -6.73 8.53
N ILE A 258 -8.20 -6.23 7.44
CA ILE A 258 -7.68 -6.40 6.07
C ILE A 258 -6.51 -5.45 5.81
N SER A 259 -5.42 -6.01 5.29
CA SER A 259 -4.16 -5.31 5.03
C SER A 259 -3.68 -5.57 3.60
N ALA A 260 -2.63 -4.84 3.17
CA ALA A 260 -1.91 -5.10 1.93
C ALA A 260 -1.44 -6.57 1.78
N ARG A 261 -1.23 -7.28 2.90
CA ARG A 261 -0.88 -8.71 2.88
C ARG A 261 -2.10 -9.61 2.70
N THR A 262 -3.26 -9.21 3.23
CA THR A 262 -4.52 -9.98 3.14
C THR A 262 -5.02 -10.05 1.70
N VAL A 263 -4.91 -8.95 0.95
CA VAL A 263 -5.33 -8.85 -0.46
C VAL A 263 -4.26 -9.30 -1.47
N LEU A 264 -3.13 -9.86 -1.02
CA LEU A 264 -2.03 -10.24 -1.91
C LEU A 264 -2.44 -11.38 -2.85
N GLY A 265 -2.62 -11.07 -4.13
CA GLY A 265 -3.10 -12.02 -5.13
C GLY A 265 -4.62 -12.11 -5.24
N ALA A 266 -5.36 -11.24 -4.54
CA ALA A 266 -6.80 -11.08 -4.73
C ALA A 266 -7.13 -10.62 -6.17
N PRO A 267 -8.36 -10.90 -6.66
CA PRO A 267 -8.83 -10.35 -7.92
C PRO A 267 -8.99 -8.82 -7.87
N LEU A 268 -8.81 -8.15 -9.01
CA LEU A 268 -9.13 -6.74 -9.18
C LEU A 268 -10.66 -6.53 -9.21
N PHE A 269 -11.12 -5.33 -8.83
CA PHE A 269 -12.54 -4.95 -8.97
C PHE A 269 -13.10 -5.20 -10.38
N ARG A 270 -12.29 -4.98 -11.43
CA ARG A 270 -12.68 -5.22 -12.83
C ARG A 270 -12.85 -6.69 -13.21
N GLU A 271 -12.26 -7.61 -12.45
CA GLU A 271 -12.42 -9.06 -12.61
C GLU A 271 -13.69 -9.55 -11.89
N ILE A 272 -14.14 -8.81 -10.87
CA ILE A 272 -15.34 -9.13 -10.06
C ILE A 272 -16.61 -8.53 -10.65
N LEU A 273 -16.57 -7.26 -11.09
CA LEU A 273 -17.78 -6.51 -11.48
C LEU A 273 -18.66 -7.25 -12.51
N PRO A 274 -18.15 -7.91 -13.56
CA PRO A 274 -19.00 -8.64 -14.52
C PRO A 274 -19.84 -9.75 -13.87
N ILE A 275 -19.27 -10.45 -12.87
CA ILE A 275 -19.95 -11.54 -12.15
C ILE A 275 -21.10 -10.98 -11.30
N LEU A 276 -20.85 -9.87 -10.59
CA LEU A 276 -21.91 -9.19 -9.82
C LEU A 276 -22.96 -8.55 -10.73
N ALA A 277 -22.55 -7.96 -11.85
CA ALA A 277 -23.46 -7.34 -12.81
C ALA A 277 -24.44 -8.35 -13.42
N GLU A 278 -23.95 -9.56 -13.75
CA GLU A 278 -24.80 -10.67 -14.22
C GLU A 278 -25.69 -11.21 -13.09
N ALA A 279 -25.12 -11.51 -11.91
CA ALA A 279 -25.85 -12.18 -10.83
C ALA A 279 -26.93 -11.33 -10.16
N LEU A 280 -26.72 -10.00 -10.06
CA LEU A 280 -27.65 -9.06 -9.44
C LEU A 280 -28.58 -8.38 -10.48
N ALA A 281 -28.52 -8.79 -11.75
CA ALA A 281 -29.30 -8.19 -12.84
C ALA A 281 -30.81 -8.25 -12.58
N GLY A 282 -31.47 -7.09 -12.58
CA GLY A 282 -32.91 -6.95 -12.36
C GLY A 282 -33.40 -7.24 -10.93
N ALA A 283 -32.50 -7.59 -10.01
CA ALA A 283 -32.84 -7.84 -8.61
C ALA A 283 -32.86 -6.55 -7.77
N THR A 284 -33.54 -6.61 -6.63
CA THR A 284 -33.38 -5.59 -5.58
C THR A 284 -32.10 -5.86 -4.80
N VAL A 285 -31.29 -4.81 -4.61
CA VAL A 285 -30.02 -4.87 -3.87
C VAL A 285 -30.13 -3.92 -2.68
N TYR A 286 -30.10 -4.46 -1.47
CA TYR A 286 -30.04 -3.68 -0.24
C TYR A 286 -28.60 -3.31 0.09
N GLN A 287 -28.41 -2.08 0.56
CA GLN A 287 -27.22 -1.61 1.28
C GLN A 287 -27.65 -1.20 2.69
N HIS A 288 -26.70 -0.90 3.57
CA HIS A 288 -27.00 -0.38 4.91
C HIS A 288 -26.36 1.00 5.08
N SER A 289 -27.16 2.06 4.87
CA SER A 289 -26.71 3.42 4.52
C SER A 289 -26.37 3.60 3.04
N GLY A 290 -25.97 4.82 2.65
CA GLY A 290 -25.64 5.18 1.26
C GLY A 290 -24.20 4.87 0.82
N PHE A 291 -23.38 4.26 1.69
CA PHE A 291 -21.95 4.10 1.44
C PHE A 291 -21.66 3.15 0.27
N ASP A 292 -22.23 1.95 0.27
CA ASP A 292 -21.85 0.85 -0.64
C ASP A 292 -22.08 1.20 -2.11
N ARG A 293 -23.26 1.71 -2.44
CA ARG A 293 -23.57 2.23 -3.78
C ARG A 293 -22.57 3.28 -4.24
N SER A 294 -22.14 4.16 -3.33
CA SER A 294 -21.17 5.22 -3.65
C SER A 294 -19.74 4.69 -3.83
N ALA A 295 -19.36 3.66 -3.07
CA ALA A 295 -18.08 2.98 -3.20
C ALA A 295 -18.01 2.15 -4.48
N VAL A 296 -19.06 1.37 -4.79
CA VAL A 296 -19.22 0.67 -6.08
C VAL A 296 -19.15 1.66 -7.24
N ALA A 297 -19.84 2.82 -7.15
CA ALA A 297 -19.77 3.84 -8.20
C ALA A 297 -18.38 4.47 -8.35
N ALA A 298 -17.69 4.75 -7.24
CA ALA A 298 -16.32 5.24 -7.27
C ALA A 298 -15.34 4.19 -7.83
N ALA A 299 -15.52 2.91 -7.50
CA ALA A 299 -14.72 1.81 -8.03
C ALA A 299 -14.97 1.55 -9.53
N CYS A 300 -16.21 1.64 -10.00
CA CYS A 300 -16.54 1.64 -11.44
C CYS A 300 -15.85 2.81 -12.15
N SER A 301 -15.99 4.03 -11.63
CA SER A 301 -15.36 5.23 -12.20
C SER A 301 -13.82 5.12 -12.25
N ASN A 302 -13.20 4.64 -11.18
CA ASN A 302 -11.76 4.35 -11.10
C ASN A 302 -11.31 3.32 -12.15
N ALA A 303 -12.02 2.20 -12.27
CA ALA A 303 -11.66 1.12 -13.18
C ALA A 303 -12.06 1.38 -14.66
N CYS A 304 -12.62 2.56 -14.94
CA CYS A 304 -13.27 2.97 -16.19
C CYS A 304 -14.33 1.96 -16.69
N LEU A 305 -15.18 1.48 -15.77
CA LEU A 305 -16.26 0.52 -16.03
C LEU A 305 -17.62 1.21 -16.02
N GLU A 306 -18.57 0.67 -16.79
CA GLU A 306 -19.97 1.10 -16.71
C GLU A 306 -20.56 0.76 -15.33
N LEU A 307 -21.41 1.65 -14.81
CA LEU A 307 -22.12 1.41 -13.55
C LEU A 307 -23.27 0.42 -13.80
N PRO A 308 -23.34 -0.71 -13.08
CA PRO A 308 -24.45 -1.64 -13.26
C PRO A 308 -25.78 -1.02 -12.80
N ASN A 309 -26.83 -1.26 -13.58
CA ASN A 309 -28.18 -0.76 -13.29
C ASN A 309 -28.90 -1.64 -12.25
N TRP A 310 -28.42 -1.61 -11.01
CA TRP A 310 -29.04 -2.33 -9.88
C TRP A 310 -30.13 -1.50 -9.19
N HIS A 311 -31.20 -2.17 -8.74
CA HIS A 311 -32.28 -1.53 -7.99
C HIS A 311 -31.92 -1.41 -6.50
N TRP A 312 -31.09 -0.42 -6.19
CA TRP A 312 -30.64 -0.12 -4.82
C TRP A 312 -31.79 0.26 -3.87
N ARG A 313 -31.76 -0.29 -2.66
CA ARG A 313 -32.62 0.07 -1.53
C ARG A 313 -31.78 0.21 -0.25
N ASP A 314 -32.25 1.01 0.70
CA ASP A 314 -31.54 1.23 1.97
C ASP A 314 -32.27 0.49 3.10
N SER A 315 -31.60 -0.50 3.69
CA SER A 315 -32.13 -1.28 4.81
C SER A 315 -32.30 -0.45 6.10
N VAL A 316 -31.61 0.71 6.23
CA VAL A 316 -31.85 1.67 7.32
C VAL A 316 -33.26 2.26 7.24
N GLN A 317 -33.78 2.50 6.04
CA GLN A 317 -35.16 2.98 5.85
C GLN A 317 -36.19 1.91 6.23
N VAL A 318 -35.92 0.65 5.85
CA VAL A 318 -36.72 -0.51 6.24
C VAL A 318 -36.73 -0.68 7.77
N ALA A 319 -35.56 -0.58 8.42
CA ALA A 319 -35.41 -0.67 9.86
C ALA A 319 -36.15 0.46 10.60
N ARG A 320 -36.05 1.71 10.11
CA ARG A 320 -36.78 2.87 10.66
C ARG A 320 -38.31 2.70 10.61
N ALA A 321 -38.85 2.02 9.61
CA ALA A 321 -40.28 1.73 9.49
C ALA A 321 -40.73 0.58 10.41
N ALA A 322 -39.91 -0.46 10.58
CA ALA A 322 -40.23 -1.61 11.41
C ALA A 322 -40.03 -1.33 12.92
N TRP A 323 -38.95 -0.64 13.29
CA TRP A 323 -38.57 -0.30 14.68
C TRP A 323 -38.41 1.22 14.86
N PRO A 324 -39.48 2.03 14.74
CA PRO A 324 -39.41 3.47 14.98
C PRO A 324 -38.95 3.82 16.41
N GLU A 325 -39.14 2.91 17.38
CA GLU A 325 -38.71 3.07 18.78
C GLU A 325 -37.20 3.18 19.00
N LEU A 326 -36.37 2.85 18.00
CA LEU A 326 -34.89 3.00 18.08
C LEU A 326 -34.40 4.40 17.68
N ARG A 327 -35.28 5.28 17.20
CA ARG A 327 -34.92 6.69 16.92
C ARG A 327 -34.53 7.39 18.23
N GLY A 328 -33.29 7.90 18.29
CA GLY A 328 -32.74 8.55 19.48
C GLY A 328 -32.17 7.60 20.55
N ASN A 329 -32.21 6.27 20.33
CA ASN A 329 -31.74 5.27 21.29
C ASN A 329 -30.70 4.33 20.62
N GLY A 330 -29.53 4.87 20.31
CA GLY A 330 -28.46 4.17 19.55
C GLY A 330 -28.67 4.12 18.02
N GLY A 331 -29.87 4.48 17.53
CA GLY A 331 -30.15 4.61 16.10
C GLY A 331 -30.33 3.27 15.36
N HIS A 332 -30.23 3.31 14.03
CA HIS A 332 -30.54 2.19 13.14
C HIS A 332 -29.31 1.60 12.42
N GLY A 333 -28.10 1.83 12.93
CA GLY A 333 -26.88 1.19 12.41
C GLY A 333 -26.76 -0.28 12.82
N LEU A 334 -26.04 -1.08 12.04
CA LEU A 334 -25.89 -2.53 12.25
C LEU A 334 -25.46 -2.89 13.68
N GLY A 335 -24.51 -2.16 14.29
CA GLY A 335 -24.09 -2.42 15.67
C GLY A 335 -25.20 -2.36 16.71
N ASN A 336 -26.15 -1.41 16.61
CA ASN A 336 -27.29 -1.32 17.53
C ASN A 336 -28.38 -2.33 17.18
N LEU A 337 -28.66 -2.51 15.88
CA LEU A 337 -29.62 -3.51 15.40
C LEU A 337 -29.20 -4.94 15.77
N LYS A 338 -27.90 -5.24 15.73
CA LYS A 338 -27.30 -6.51 16.17
C LYS A 338 -27.68 -6.83 17.62
N GLN A 339 -27.48 -5.89 18.54
CA GLN A 339 -27.85 -6.05 19.95
C GLN A 339 -29.38 -6.17 20.14
N HIS A 340 -30.17 -5.37 19.41
CA HIS A 340 -31.63 -5.34 19.56
C HIS A 340 -32.33 -6.57 18.95
N LEU A 341 -31.79 -7.12 17.86
CA LEU A 341 -32.36 -8.25 17.10
C LEU A 341 -31.71 -9.60 17.45
N GLY A 342 -30.66 -9.61 18.27
CA GLY A 342 -29.96 -10.82 18.71
C GLY A 342 -29.08 -11.46 17.63
N LEU A 343 -28.54 -10.65 16.71
CA LEU A 343 -27.68 -11.14 15.62
C LEU A 343 -26.26 -11.40 16.15
N ASN A 344 -25.66 -12.53 15.77
CA ASN A 344 -24.28 -12.88 16.12
C ASN A 344 -23.42 -12.88 14.86
N PHE A 345 -22.46 -11.95 14.79
CA PHE A 345 -21.48 -11.83 13.72
C PHE A 345 -20.28 -10.99 14.18
N GLU A 346 -19.15 -11.00 13.46
CA GLU A 346 -18.04 -10.05 13.69
C GLU A 346 -18.29 -8.79 12.84
N HIS A 347 -18.26 -7.61 13.46
CA HIS A 347 -18.50 -6.34 12.74
C HIS A 347 -17.21 -5.93 12.04
N HIS A 348 -17.31 -5.37 10.84
CA HIS A 348 -16.20 -5.08 9.92
C HIS A 348 -15.69 -6.30 9.15
N ASP A 349 -16.59 -7.21 8.79
CA ASP A 349 -16.43 -8.14 7.65
C ASP A 349 -17.61 -7.93 6.71
N ALA A 350 -17.33 -7.58 5.45
CA ALA A 350 -18.35 -7.22 4.47
C ALA A 350 -19.36 -8.36 4.22
N GLY A 351 -18.97 -9.62 4.41
CA GLY A 351 -19.86 -10.76 4.29
C GLY A 351 -20.90 -10.80 5.40
N GLU A 352 -20.45 -10.62 6.64
CA GLU A 352 -21.31 -10.60 7.81
C GLU A 352 -22.18 -9.33 7.91
N ASP A 353 -21.64 -8.15 7.60
CA ASP A 353 -22.41 -6.91 7.59
C ASP A 353 -23.49 -6.93 6.47
N ALA A 354 -23.20 -7.49 5.28
CA ALA A 354 -24.21 -7.79 4.26
C ALA A 354 -25.26 -8.83 4.74
N ARG A 355 -24.84 -9.87 5.47
CA ARG A 355 -25.73 -10.89 6.06
C ARG A 355 -26.71 -10.25 7.05
N ALA A 356 -26.20 -9.38 7.93
CA ALA A 356 -26.99 -8.64 8.90
C ALA A 356 -27.99 -7.67 8.24
N ALA A 357 -27.58 -6.97 7.18
CA ALA A 357 -28.47 -6.11 6.40
C ALA A 357 -29.63 -6.89 5.77
N ALA A 358 -29.40 -8.12 5.29
CA ALA A 358 -30.45 -9.02 4.81
C ALA A 358 -31.38 -9.51 5.94
N GLU A 359 -30.84 -9.90 7.10
CA GLU A 359 -31.63 -10.31 8.27
C GLU A 359 -32.55 -9.18 8.77
N VAL A 360 -32.07 -7.93 8.77
CA VAL A 360 -32.88 -6.74 9.10
C VAL A 360 -34.10 -6.60 8.19
N VAL A 361 -33.96 -6.85 6.88
CA VAL A 361 -35.07 -6.81 5.93
C VAL A 361 -36.09 -7.93 6.22
N LEU A 362 -35.63 -9.18 6.37
CA LEU A 362 -36.51 -10.32 6.65
C LEU A 362 -37.28 -10.17 7.97
N LEU A 363 -36.62 -9.70 9.03
CA LEU A 363 -37.25 -9.44 10.33
C LEU A 363 -38.27 -8.29 10.26
N ALA A 364 -38.00 -7.25 9.48
CA ALA A 364 -38.93 -6.16 9.24
C ALA A 364 -40.20 -6.63 8.52
N GLU A 365 -40.07 -7.46 7.49
CA GLU A 365 -41.18 -8.05 6.75
C GLU A 365 -42.02 -8.97 7.64
N GLY A 366 -41.38 -9.88 8.40
CA GLY A 366 -42.08 -10.74 9.37
C GLY A 366 -42.82 -9.95 10.46
N ARG A 367 -42.31 -8.78 10.85
CA ARG A 367 -42.97 -7.86 11.79
C ARG A 367 -44.12 -7.08 11.15
N GLN A 368 -44.02 -6.70 9.88
CA GLN A 368 -45.13 -6.13 9.12
C GLN A 368 -46.25 -7.17 8.92
N ALA A 369 -45.94 -8.41 8.55
CA ALA A 369 -46.91 -9.50 8.44
C ALA A 369 -47.68 -9.74 9.76
N LYS A 370 -46.98 -9.70 10.90
CA LYS A 370 -47.59 -9.78 12.24
C LYS A 370 -48.48 -8.58 12.58
N ARG A 371 -48.11 -7.35 12.18
CA ARG A 371 -48.95 -6.15 12.32
C ARG A 371 -50.20 -6.21 11.44
N SER A 372 -50.08 -6.69 10.20
CA SER A 372 -51.21 -6.92 9.28
C SER A 372 -52.19 -7.98 9.78
N GLY A 373 -51.78 -8.84 10.72
CA GLY A 373 -52.62 -9.81 11.42
C GLY A 373 -53.50 -9.23 12.54
N SER A 374 -53.55 -7.91 12.74
CA SER A 374 -54.47 -7.25 13.68
C SER A 374 -55.06 -5.98 13.07
N PRO A 375 -56.40 -5.87 12.93
CA PRO A 375 -57.01 -4.75 12.22
C PRO A 375 -57.06 -3.48 13.09
N ALA A 376 -56.07 -2.59 12.92
CA ALA A 376 -56.05 -1.26 13.53
C ALA A 376 -55.69 -0.17 12.50
N GLN A 377 -56.73 0.58 12.13
CA GLN A 377 -56.82 1.75 11.25
C GLN A 377 -55.53 2.51 10.87
N ILE A 378 -55.34 2.67 9.55
CA ILE A 378 -54.40 3.60 8.93
C ILE A 378 -54.89 5.05 9.13
N LYS A 379 -53.97 5.96 9.47
CA LYS A 379 -54.09 7.38 9.12
C LYS A 379 -52.87 7.81 8.29
N SER A 380 -53.15 8.39 7.13
CA SER A 380 -52.18 9.01 6.24
C SER A 380 -51.70 10.35 6.79
N VAL A 381 -50.41 10.65 6.65
CA VAL A 381 -49.90 12.03 6.59
C VAL A 381 -48.82 12.07 5.50
N GLN A 382 -48.87 13.11 4.67
CA GLN A 382 -47.92 13.40 3.60
C GLN A 382 -46.82 14.33 4.11
N ASP A 383 -45.76 14.45 3.32
CA ASP A 383 -44.72 15.49 3.36
C ASP A 383 -43.77 15.48 4.58
N PHE A 384 -42.47 15.56 4.28
CA PHE A 384 -41.45 16.40 4.93
C PHE A 384 -40.13 16.17 4.18
N GLU A 385 -39.79 17.11 3.29
CA GLU A 385 -38.43 17.28 2.74
C GLU A 385 -37.59 18.13 3.70
N ASP A 386 -36.27 18.12 3.48
CA ASP A 386 -35.23 18.92 4.14
C ASP A 386 -35.10 18.86 5.67
N ASP A 387 -34.05 18.18 6.14
CA ASP A 387 -33.04 18.88 6.95
C ASP A 387 -31.65 18.22 6.81
N PHE A 388 -30.58 19.03 6.88
CA PHE A 388 -29.21 18.65 6.51
C PHE A 388 -28.20 19.11 7.57
N ASP A 389 -28.26 18.54 8.77
CA ASP A 389 -27.41 18.95 9.88
C ASP A 389 -25.95 18.50 9.72
N LEU A 390 -25.09 19.52 9.59
CA LEU A 390 -23.65 19.45 9.81
C LEU A 390 -23.37 19.37 11.31
N PHE A 391 -22.58 18.39 11.75
CA PHE A 391 -21.95 18.42 13.07
C PHE A 391 -20.50 18.86 12.94
N GLU A 392 -20.27 20.12 13.28
CA GLU A 392 -18.96 20.60 13.73
C GLU A 392 -18.79 20.20 15.21
N ASP A 393 -17.62 19.70 15.60
CA ASP A 393 -17.24 19.58 17.01
C ASP A 393 -15.84 20.19 17.22
N SER A 394 -15.84 21.20 18.09
CA SER A 394 -14.71 21.92 18.70
C SER A 394 -15.18 22.21 20.14
N ASP A 395 -14.37 22.27 21.18
CA ASP A 395 -12.91 22.35 21.28
C ASP A 395 -12.48 21.95 22.73
N ASP A 396 -11.18 22.06 23.01
CA ASP A 396 -10.59 22.38 24.32
C ASP A 396 -10.46 21.29 25.43
N ASP A 397 -9.21 20.99 25.78
CA ASP A 397 -8.70 21.25 27.14
C ASP A 397 -7.21 21.65 27.07
N THR A 398 -6.75 22.52 27.96
CA THR A 398 -5.49 23.28 27.81
C THR A 398 -4.57 23.25 29.04
N THR A 399 -3.34 23.78 28.83
CA THR A 399 -2.28 24.12 29.80
C THR A 399 -1.28 22.99 30.18
N ALA A 400 0.01 23.24 30.43
CA ALA A 400 0.75 24.52 30.63
C ALA A 400 2.18 24.53 30.03
N MET A 401 2.81 25.71 30.01
CA MET A 401 4.13 26.01 29.39
C MET A 401 5.35 25.81 30.32
N VAL A 402 6.54 25.53 29.74
CA VAL A 402 7.86 26.11 30.14
C VAL A 402 8.76 26.27 28.89
N ALA A 403 9.62 27.30 28.86
CA ALA A 403 10.47 27.71 27.71
C ALA A 403 11.99 27.43 27.90
N PRO A 404 12.85 27.54 26.86
CA PRO A 404 14.22 26.98 26.83
C PRO A 404 15.39 27.98 27.02
N PRO A 405 16.62 27.48 27.31
CA PRO A 405 17.84 27.85 26.54
C PRO A 405 18.89 26.68 26.43
N GLN A 406 19.99 26.68 25.66
CA GLN A 406 20.46 27.35 24.42
C GLN A 406 21.67 26.55 23.81
N LEU A 407 22.31 27.03 22.72
CA LEU A 407 23.49 26.41 22.04
C LEU A 407 24.82 26.56 22.82
N HIS A 408 25.76 25.61 22.65
CA HIS A 408 27.09 25.77 21.96
C HIS A 408 28.03 24.56 22.18
N GLY A 409 28.99 24.36 21.27
CA GLY A 409 30.25 23.64 21.56
C GLY A 409 30.60 22.46 20.63
N SER A 410 31.80 22.48 20.05
CA SER A 410 32.30 21.52 19.05
C SER A 410 33.42 20.58 19.56
N HIS A 411 33.73 19.56 18.74
CA HIS A 411 34.93 18.70 18.69
C HIS A 411 34.97 17.34 19.42
N ASP A 412 35.53 16.36 18.69
CA ASP A 412 35.62 14.92 19.00
C ASP A 412 36.78 14.53 19.95
N ALA A 413 36.54 13.55 20.84
CA ALA A 413 37.52 12.56 21.34
C ALA A 413 36.84 11.45 22.19
N ILE A 414 37.45 10.26 22.32
CA ILE A 414 36.83 9.00 22.84
C ILE A 414 37.53 8.46 24.11
N ILE A 415 36.84 8.33 25.27
CA ILE A 415 37.26 7.55 26.49
C ILE A 415 36.01 6.98 27.25
N ALA A 416 36.13 5.95 28.12
CA ALA A 416 35.03 5.11 28.68
C ALA A 416 34.88 5.06 30.26
N PRO A 417 33.74 4.57 30.86
CA PRO A 417 33.43 4.70 32.31
C PRO A 417 33.12 3.41 33.17
N ASP A 418 32.89 3.63 34.48
CA ASP A 418 32.94 2.76 35.70
C ASP A 418 31.54 2.34 36.32
N PRO A 419 31.39 1.27 37.15
CA PRO A 419 30.09 0.57 37.32
C PRO A 419 29.37 0.61 38.70
N SER A 420 29.54 1.65 39.55
CA SER A 420 28.96 1.67 40.93
C SER A 420 27.56 2.31 41.10
N LYS A 421 26.88 2.69 40.02
CA LYS A 421 25.44 3.04 40.00
C LYS A 421 24.76 2.31 38.85
N THR A 422 23.77 1.46 39.13
CA THR A 422 23.05 0.70 38.11
C THR A 422 21.54 0.95 38.26
N LEU A 423 20.89 1.34 37.17
CA LEU A 423 19.46 1.67 37.10
C LEU A 423 18.73 0.58 36.30
N VAL A 424 17.71 -0.05 36.88
CA VAL A 424 16.87 -1.00 36.13
C VAL A 424 15.98 -0.23 35.17
N ILE A 425 16.15 -0.45 33.86
CA ILE A 425 15.36 0.24 32.81
C ILE A 425 14.17 -0.57 32.32
N GLY A 426 14.15 -1.89 32.53
CA GLY A 426 12.99 -2.71 32.25
C GLY A 426 13.23 -4.21 32.34
N HIS A 427 12.17 -4.98 32.09
CA HIS A 427 12.20 -6.43 32.11
C HIS A 427 11.35 -7.05 30.99
N SER A 428 11.70 -8.26 30.59
CA SER A 428 11.06 -9.01 29.50
C SER A 428 10.84 -10.46 29.92
N VAL A 429 9.59 -10.92 29.84
CA VAL A 429 9.25 -12.33 30.10
C VAL A 429 9.52 -13.16 28.85
N LEU A 430 10.33 -14.21 28.97
CA LEU A 430 10.70 -15.04 27.83
C LEU A 430 9.53 -15.94 27.40
N THR A 431 9.20 -15.91 26.11
CA THR A 431 8.28 -16.88 25.50
C THR A 431 9.06 -18.02 24.85
N GLN A 432 8.38 -19.13 24.55
CA GLN A 432 8.98 -20.21 23.75
C GLN A 432 9.51 -19.71 22.39
N GLY A 433 8.83 -18.73 21.79
CA GLY A 433 9.26 -18.09 20.54
C GLY A 433 10.56 -17.29 20.68
N ASN A 434 10.84 -16.71 21.85
CA ASN A 434 12.09 -16.00 22.14
C ASN A 434 13.29 -16.96 22.17
N LEU A 435 13.15 -18.09 22.88
CA LEU A 435 14.20 -19.11 22.98
C LEU A 435 14.51 -19.73 21.61
N THR A 436 13.48 -20.18 20.87
CA THR A 436 13.65 -20.80 19.55
C THR A 436 14.33 -19.88 18.55
N HIS A 437 13.96 -18.59 18.50
CA HIS A 437 14.48 -17.63 17.52
C HIS A 437 15.60 -16.72 18.04
N ASN A 438 16.03 -16.94 19.29
CA ASN A 438 17.20 -16.34 19.94
C ASN A 438 17.14 -14.79 19.96
N HIS A 439 16.04 -14.23 20.48
CA HIS A 439 15.88 -12.78 20.67
C HIS A 439 15.12 -12.46 21.96
N ILE A 440 15.41 -11.30 22.55
CA ILE A 440 14.71 -10.77 23.73
C ILE A 440 13.88 -9.57 23.26
N TYR A 441 12.56 -9.58 23.48
CA TYR A 441 11.73 -8.42 23.14
C TYR A 441 11.90 -7.33 24.19
N LEU A 442 12.08 -6.09 23.74
CA LEU A 442 12.27 -4.91 24.59
C LEU A 442 11.07 -3.95 24.53
N ARG A 443 10.01 -4.35 23.81
CA ARG A 443 8.85 -3.51 23.39
C ARG A 443 8.26 -2.63 24.50
N SER A 444 8.11 -3.16 25.70
CA SER A 444 7.46 -2.50 26.85
C SER A 444 8.27 -1.38 27.49
N PHE A 445 9.58 -1.29 27.21
CA PHE A 445 10.47 -0.26 27.75
C PHE A 445 11.47 0.24 26.69
N PHE A 446 11.16 0.03 25.41
CA PHE A 446 12.10 0.27 24.31
C PHE A 446 12.48 1.74 24.17
N ASP A 447 11.57 2.62 24.53
CA ASP A 447 11.73 4.07 24.38
C ASP A 447 12.55 4.68 25.53
N ALA A 448 12.94 3.86 26.53
CA ALA A 448 13.94 4.20 27.55
C ALA A 448 15.39 4.09 27.06
N PHE A 449 15.63 3.49 25.88
CA PHE A 449 16.95 3.49 25.24
C PHE A 449 17.14 4.77 24.41
N PRO A 450 18.38 5.31 24.31
CA PRO A 450 18.68 6.46 23.46
C PRO A 450 18.28 6.24 22.00
N GLN A 451 17.58 7.21 21.40
CA GLN A 451 17.01 7.10 20.05
C GLN A 451 18.07 6.97 18.94
N ASP A 452 19.31 7.44 19.16
CA ASP A 452 20.44 7.26 18.25
C ASP A 452 21.07 5.85 18.32
N ALA A 453 20.72 5.06 19.34
CA ALA A 453 21.01 3.63 19.46
C ALA A 453 19.92 2.72 18.87
N ILE A 454 18.85 3.31 18.33
CA ILE A 454 17.75 2.62 17.65
C ILE A 454 17.89 2.82 16.13
N GLY A 455 17.99 1.70 15.40
CA GLY A 455 18.08 1.68 13.94
C GLY A 455 16.79 1.19 13.29
N GLY A 456 16.80 1.03 11.97
CA GLY A 456 15.73 0.39 11.20
C GLY A 456 15.64 -1.12 11.44
N SER A 457 14.99 -1.86 10.54
CA SER A 457 14.65 -3.28 10.75
C SER A 457 15.64 -4.31 10.19
N SER A 458 16.83 -3.84 9.77
CA SER A 458 17.91 -4.64 9.20
C SER A 458 19.28 -4.12 9.65
N LYS A 459 20.33 -4.95 9.55
CA LYS A 459 21.72 -4.54 9.83
C LYS A 459 22.25 -3.44 8.89
N ALA A 460 21.67 -3.30 7.70
CA ALA A 460 22.02 -2.21 6.77
C ALA A 460 21.41 -0.86 7.20
N LEU A 461 20.40 -0.91 8.07
CA LEU A 461 19.83 0.25 8.77
C LEU A 461 20.20 0.17 10.26
N ALA A 462 21.44 -0.21 10.59
CA ALA A 462 21.92 -0.16 11.97
C ALA A 462 21.80 1.27 12.51
N ALA A 463 21.62 1.40 13.82
CA ALA A 463 21.56 2.70 14.47
C ALA A 463 22.86 3.49 14.28
N LYS A 464 22.77 4.80 14.47
CA LYS A 464 23.94 5.70 14.34
C LYS A 464 25.00 5.42 15.40
N ARG A 465 24.60 4.82 16.52
CA ARG A 465 25.47 4.45 17.63
C ARG A 465 25.14 3.03 18.13
N GLU A 466 26.16 2.26 18.46
CA GLU A 466 25.96 1.00 19.17
C GLU A 466 26.01 1.20 20.69
N ILE A 467 25.24 0.38 21.40
CA ILE A 467 25.31 0.21 22.86
C ILE A 467 26.18 -0.99 23.19
N LEU A 468 26.85 -0.95 24.34
CA LEU A 468 27.57 -2.09 24.88
C LEU A 468 26.68 -2.86 25.85
N VAL A 469 26.56 -4.15 25.65
CA VAL A 469 25.76 -5.06 26.48
C VAL A 469 26.68 -6.07 27.17
N ASP A 470 26.77 -5.96 28.49
CA ASP A 470 27.34 -6.98 29.36
C ASP A 470 26.26 -8.03 29.69
N TRP A 471 26.50 -9.28 29.31
CA TRP A 471 25.60 -10.40 29.54
C TRP A 471 26.22 -11.49 30.44
N GLY A 472 27.25 -11.13 31.23
CA GLY A 472 27.95 -12.07 32.11
C GLY A 472 28.93 -12.99 31.37
N SER A 473 29.47 -12.52 30.25
CA SER A 473 30.56 -13.14 29.47
C SER A 473 31.91 -12.49 29.87
N HIS A 474 33.05 -13.08 29.48
CA HIS A 474 34.37 -12.47 29.69
C HIS A 474 34.57 -11.15 28.91
N ALA A 475 33.74 -10.88 27.89
CA ALA A 475 33.71 -9.61 27.17
C ALA A 475 32.25 -9.17 26.88
N PRO A 476 31.94 -7.86 26.99
CA PRO A 476 30.66 -7.31 26.55
C PRO A 476 30.59 -7.28 25.03
N ILE A 477 29.37 -7.27 24.48
CA ILE A 477 29.12 -7.17 23.03
C ILE A 477 28.70 -5.77 22.65
N SER A 478 29.06 -5.34 21.45
CA SER A 478 28.52 -4.12 20.82
C SER A 478 27.31 -4.50 19.96
N THR A 479 26.22 -3.73 20.05
CA THR A 479 25.02 -3.91 19.24
C THR A 479 24.22 -2.63 19.19
N ASP A 480 23.45 -2.45 18.14
CA ASP A 480 22.33 -1.50 18.13
C ASP A 480 20.99 -2.22 18.41
N LEU A 481 19.90 -1.44 18.42
CA LEU A 481 18.53 -1.90 18.62
C LEU A 481 17.73 -1.85 17.31
N ASP A 482 16.96 -2.90 17.02
CA ASP A 482 16.04 -2.93 15.88
C ASP A 482 14.76 -2.17 16.21
N GLY A 483 14.55 -0.98 15.64
CA GLY A 483 13.44 -0.08 15.99
C GLY A 483 12.05 -0.57 15.57
N GLN A 484 11.95 -1.40 14.53
CA GLN A 484 10.66 -1.95 14.08
C GLN A 484 10.27 -3.20 14.88
N LYS A 485 11.26 -4.05 15.20
CA LYS A 485 11.03 -5.31 15.93
C LYS A 485 11.17 -5.17 17.44
N LYS A 486 11.79 -4.07 17.89
CA LYS A 486 12.07 -3.65 19.27
C LYS A 486 12.83 -4.74 20.06
N PHE A 487 14.06 -5.05 19.61
CA PHE A 487 15.00 -5.99 20.25
C PHE A 487 16.48 -5.65 19.98
N PHE A 488 17.44 -6.25 20.69
CA PHE A 488 18.88 -6.18 20.38
C PHE A 488 19.18 -6.82 19.02
N ARG A 489 19.77 -6.07 18.07
CA ARG A 489 19.95 -6.54 16.70
C ARG A 489 21.01 -7.63 16.57
N ALA A 490 22.13 -7.51 17.28
CA ALA A 490 23.09 -8.58 17.41
C ALA A 490 22.48 -9.67 18.30
N ARG A 491 22.11 -10.79 17.67
CA ARG A 491 21.43 -11.92 18.34
C ARG A 491 22.31 -13.15 18.55
N GLY A 492 23.55 -13.13 18.05
CA GLY A 492 24.47 -14.28 18.13
C GLY A 492 24.74 -14.73 19.56
N TRP A 493 25.00 -13.77 20.46
CA TRP A 493 25.25 -14.02 21.89
C TRP A 493 24.00 -14.48 22.65
N ILE A 494 22.78 -14.16 22.18
CA ILE A 494 21.54 -14.42 22.93
C ILE A 494 21.31 -15.93 23.10
N ARG A 495 21.69 -16.74 22.10
CA ARG A 495 21.63 -18.21 22.20
C ARG A 495 22.49 -18.74 23.34
N GLU A 496 23.73 -18.26 23.41
CA GLU A 496 24.70 -18.68 24.42
C GLU A 496 24.31 -18.18 25.80
N PHE A 497 23.78 -16.95 25.90
CA PHE A 497 23.19 -16.40 27.12
C PHE A 497 22.03 -17.26 27.64
N PHE A 498 21.07 -17.64 26.78
CA PHE A 498 19.97 -18.51 27.19
C PHE A 498 20.45 -19.90 27.61
N ALA A 499 21.38 -20.51 26.87
CA ALA A 499 21.93 -21.82 27.21
C ALA A 499 22.72 -21.80 28.53
N LYS A 500 23.57 -20.78 28.74
CA LYS A 500 24.38 -20.61 29.95
C LYS A 500 23.54 -20.45 31.23
N ASN A 501 22.37 -19.83 31.11
CA ASN A 501 21.46 -19.59 32.23
C ASN A 501 20.33 -20.63 32.34
N ASP A 502 20.32 -21.68 31.50
CA ASP A 502 19.22 -22.66 31.40
C ASP A 502 17.83 -21.98 31.34
N ALA A 503 17.70 -20.99 30.47
CA ALA A 503 16.54 -20.09 30.41
C ALA A 503 15.30 -20.78 29.81
N LYS A 504 14.14 -20.61 30.46
CA LYS A 504 12.88 -21.29 30.13
C LYS A 504 11.74 -20.30 29.85
N PRO A 505 10.66 -20.71 29.15
CA PRO A 505 9.51 -19.85 28.97
C PRO A 505 8.90 -19.49 30.32
N GLY A 506 8.66 -18.21 30.57
CA GLY A 506 8.23 -17.66 31.85
C GLY A 506 9.37 -17.01 32.66
N ASP A 507 10.64 -17.35 32.42
CA ASP A 507 11.77 -16.68 33.07
C ASP A 507 11.84 -15.20 32.67
N VAL A 508 12.30 -14.34 33.58
CA VAL A 508 12.34 -12.88 33.38
C VAL A 508 13.76 -12.42 33.11
N VAL A 509 13.99 -11.78 31.96
CA VAL A 509 15.24 -11.08 31.66
C VAL A 509 15.12 -9.64 32.11
N LEU A 510 16.02 -9.22 33.00
CA LEU A 510 16.21 -7.83 33.40
C LEU A 510 17.25 -7.14 32.52
N VAL A 511 16.99 -5.88 32.20
CA VAL A 511 17.95 -4.98 31.55
C VAL A 511 18.16 -3.76 32.42
N GLU A 512 19.42 -3.47 32.72
CA GLU A 512 19.84 -2.39 33.61
C GLU A 512 20.84 -1.49 32.90
N GLU A 513 20.71 -0.17 33.01
CA GLU A 513 21.74 0.77 32.57
C GLU A 513 22.80 0.90 33.68
N VAL A 514 24.03 0.50 33.37
CA VAL A 514 25.17 0.59 34.30
C VAL A 514 25.99 1.87 34.10
N ALA A 515 25.90 2.46 32.90
CA ALA A 515 26.42 3.77 32.52
C ALA A 515 25.80 4.16 31.15
N PRO A 516 25.89 5.44 30.70
CA PRO A 516 25.33 5.85 29.41
C PRO A 516 25.75 4.96 28.24
N TYR A 517 24.77 4.46 27.48
CA TYR A 517 24.96 3.50 26.37
C TYR A 517 25.59 2.15 26.79
N ARG A 518 25.62 1.82 28.08
CA ARG A 518 26.15 0.57 28.63
C ARG A 518 25.11 -0.11 29.50
N TYR A 519 24.70 -1.31 29.08
CA TYR A 519 23.62 -2.05 29.72
C TYR A 519 24.12 -3.41 30.21
N ARG A 520 23.58 -3.87 31.33
CA ARG A 520 23.73 -5.24 31.81
C ARG A 520 22.44 -6.00 31.57
N VAL A 521 22.55 -7.24 31.11
CA VAL A 521 21.42 -8.16 30.89
C VAL A 521 21.61 -9.40 31.75
N SER A 522 20.61 -9.74 32.55
CA SER A 522 20.63 -10.91 33.45
C SER A 522 19.27 -11.61 33.50
N VAL A 523 19.26 -12.90 33.83
CA VAL A 523 18.02 -13.66 34.08
C VAL A 523 17.73 -13.62 35.58
N ARG A 524 16.50 -13.29 35.96
CA ARG A 524 15.94 -13.62 37.28
C ARG A 524 14.86 -14.69 37.14
N ARG A 525 14.79 -15.52 38.16
CA ARG A 525 13.79 -16.56 38.41
C ARG A 525 13.05 -16.21 39.69
#